data_AF-A0A7J8M5H8-F1
#
_entry.id   AF-A0A7J8M5H8-F1
#
_cell.length_a   1.000
_cell.length_b   1.000
_cell.length_c   1.000
_cell.angle_alpha   90.00
_cell.angle_beta   90.00
_cell.angle_gamma   90.00
#
_symmetry.space_group_name_H-M   'P 1'
#
loop_
_entity.id
_entity.type
_entity.pdbx_description
1 polymer ?
#
loop_
_entity_poly.entity_id
_entity_poly.type
_entity_poly.pdbx_seq_one_letter_code
_entity_poly.pdbx_strand_id
1 'polypeptide(L)'
;MIARTSTTDVISSGVGGTRNGALQLMHAELQVLSPLVPVREVNFLRFCKQHAEGVWAVVDVSIDTIRETSGAPSFVNCRRLPSGCVVQDMPNGYSKVTWVEHAEYEESQVHQLYHPLLRSGMAFGAQRWVATLQRQCECLAILMSSSVPTRDHTGITASGRRSMLKLAQRMTDNFCAGVCASTVHKWNKLNVGNVDEDVRVMTRKSVDDPGEPPGIVLSAATSVWLPVSPQRLFDFLRDERLRSEWDILSNGGPMQEMAHIAKGQDHGNCVSLLRASVNILTPSPFFHFYI
;
A
#
# COMPACT_ATOMS: atom_id res chain seq x y z
N MET A 1 3.38 -2.24 -3.66
CA MET A 1 2.58 -1.03 -3.31
C MET A 1 3.40 0.19 -3.73
N ILE A 2 2.76 1.32 -4.04
CA ILE A 2 3.48 2.57 -4.36
C ILE A 2 3.59 3.36 -3.07
N ALA A 3 4.81 3.60 -2.59
CA ALA A 3 5.08 4.40 -1.39
C ALA A 3 4.97 5.90 -1.72
N ARG A 4 5.53 6.28 -2.87
CA ARG A 4 5.53 7.64 -3.37
C ARG A 4 5.53 7.61 -4.90
N THR A 5 4.90 8.61 -5.51
CA THR A 5 5.05 8.89 -6.93
C THR A 5 4.96 10.39 -7.19
N SER A 6 5.74 10.87 -8.16
CA SER A 6 5.68 12.27 -8.61
C SER A 6 5.95 12.35 -10.12
N THR A 7 5.32 13.32 -10.77
CA THR A 7 5.71 13.75 -12.11
C THR A 7 6.86 14.73 -11.98
N THR A 8 8.04 14.34 -12.42
CA THR A 8 9.26 15.16 -12.36
C THR A 8 9.30 16.16 -13.51
N ASP A 9 8.81 15.75 -14.70
CA ASP A 9 8.74 16.63 -15.87
C ASP A 9 7.58 16.23 -16.80
N VAL A 10 7.09 17.18 -17.59
CA VAL A 10 6.07 16.98 -18.63
C VAL A 10 6.67 17.32 -19.99
N ILE A 11 7.09 16.28 -20.71
CA ILE A 11 7.71 16.40 -22.04
C ILE A 11 6.64 16.71 -23.10
N SER A 12 5.47 16.09 -22.97
CA SER A 12 4.30 16.35 -23.81
C SER A 12 3.03 16.22 -22.97
N SER A 13 2.14 17.22 -23.06
CA SER A 13 0.85 17.22 -22.35
C SER A 13 -0.23 16.40 -23.05
N GLY A 14 -0.02 16.02 -24.32
CA GLY A 14 -1.00 15.35 -25.17
C GLY A 14 -1.77 16.32 -26.08
N VAL A 15 -2.77 15.79 -26.80
CA VAL A 15 -3.54 16.55 -27.81
C VAL A 15 -4.95 16.87 -27.30
N GLY A 16 -5.42 18.09 -27.57
CA GLY A 16 -6.81 18.49 -27.36
C GLY A 16 -7.28 18.43 -25.90
N GLY A 17 -6.36 18.65 -24.94
CA GLY A 17 -6.66 18.54 -23.51
C GLY A 17 -6.79 17.10 -22.99
N THR A 18 -6.66 16.10 -23.86
CA THR A 18 -6.62 14.67 -23.49
C THR A 18 -5.19 14.22 -23.19
N ARG A 19 -5.04 13.04 -22.58
CA ARG A 19 -3.74 12.40 -22.39
C ARG A 19 -3.22 11.66 -23.64
N ASN A 20 -3.88 11.80 -24.79
CA ASN A 20 -3.47 11.10 -26.01
C ASN A 20 -2.15 11.68 -26.53
N GLY A 21 -1.08 10.87 -26.52
CA GLY A 21 0.26 11.30 -26.85
C GLY A 21 0.99 12.04 -25.72
N ALA A 22 0.46 12.00 -24.50
CA ALA A 22 1.14 12.60 -23.35
C ALA A 22 2.38 11.76 -22.99
N LEU A 23 3.48 12.46 -22.69
CA LEU A 23 4.75 11.87 -22.28
C LEU A 23 5.26 12.62 -21.04
N GLN A 24 5.47 11.88 -19.95
CA GLN A 24 5.87 12.44 -18.66
C GLN A 24 7.09 11.70 -18.13
N LEU A 25 8.00 12.42 -17.49
CA LEU A 25 9.04 11.83 -16.66
C LEU A 25 8.48 11.63 -15.26
N MET A 26 8.52 10.40 -14.77
CA MET A 26 7.97 9.99 -13.50
C MET A 26 9.07 9.49 -12.58
N HIS A 27 8.91 9.76 -11.29
CA HIS A 27 9.64 9.11 -10.21
C HIS A 27 8.64 8.30 -9.37
N ALA A 28 9.03 7.09 -8.95
CA ALA A 28 8.26 6.31 -8.01
C ALA A 28 9.13 5.48 -7.06
N GLU A 29 8.62 5.33 -5.85
CA GLU A 29 9.13 4.42 -4.82
C GLU A 29 8.16 3.25 -4.68
N LEU A 30 8.63 2.03 -4.98
CA LEU A 30 7.85 0.81 -4.89
C LEU A 30 8.28 0.01 -3.66
N GLN A 31 7.31 -0.41 -2.85
CA GLN A 31 7.57 -1.14 -1.62
C GLN A 31 6.74 -2.41 -1.46
N VAL A 32 7.32 -3.38 -0.76
CA VAL A 32 6.64 -4.51 -0.11
C VAL A 32 6.58 -4.18 1.37
N LEU A 33 5.51 -4.59 2.04
CA LEU A 33 5.29 -4.33 3.46
C LEU A 33 6.18 -5.24 4.32
N SER A 34 7.48 -4.94 4.33
CA SER A 34 8.50 -5.69 5.04
C SER A 34 9.74 -4.83 5.32
N PRO A 35 10.36 -4.98 6.51
CA PRO A 35 11.66 -4.39 6.79
C PRO A 35 12.84 -5.12 6.10
N LEU A 36 12.61 -6.26 5.45
CA LEU A 36 13.66 -7.07 4.82
C LEU A 36 13.67 -6.99 3.28
N VAL A 37 12.78 -6.17 2.71
CA VAL A 37 12.75 -5.87 1.27
C VAL A 37 13.06 -4.38 1.09
N PRO A 38 14.13 -4.00 0.39
CA PRO A 38 14.44 -2.60 0.15
C PRO A 38 13.38 -1.94 -0.73
N VAL A 39 13.16 -0.64 -0.50
CA VAL A 39 12.35 0.20 -1.39
C VAL A 39 13.05 0.31 -2.74
N ARG A 40 12.29 0.17 -3.81
CA ARG A 40 12.75 0.28 -5.19
C ARG A 40 12.44 1.66 -5.73
N GLU A 41 13.48 2.45 -5.97
CA GLU A 41 13.37 3.73 -6.64
C GLU A 41 13.50 3.56 -8.15
N VAL A 42 12.52 4.07 -8.89
CA VAL A 42 12.50 4.00 -10.36
C VAL A 42 12.18 5.36 -10.96
N ASN A 43 12.98 5.75 -11.96
CA ASN A 43 12.72 6.90 -12.81
C ASN A 43 12.39 6.41 -14.21
N PHE A 44 11.21 6.74 -14.71
CA PHE A 44 10.70 6.18 -15.96
C PHE A 44 9.89 7.20 -16.76
N LEU A 45 9.90 7.03 -18.08
CA LEU A 45 8.98 7.72 -18.98
C LEU A 45 7.63 7.01 -18.94
N ARG A 46 6.57 7.78 -18.76
CA ARG A 46 5.18 7.34 -18.90
C ARG A 46 4.58 7.94 -20.16
N PHE A 47 4.18 7.08 -21.08
CA PHE A 47 3.48 7.44 -22.30
C PHE A 47 2.03 6.99 -22.24
N CYS A 48 1.10 7.91 -22.57
CA CYS A 48 -0.32 7.62 -22.64
C CYS A 48 -0.81 7.74 -24.07
N LYS A 49 -1.58 6.76 -24.53
CA LYS A 49 -2.15 6.74 -25.89
C LYS A 49 -3.58 6.24 -25.88
N GLN A 50 -4.46 6.97 -26.56
CA GLN A 50 -5.75 6.40 -26.94
C GLN A 50 -5.51 5.54 -28.19
N HIS A 51 -5.57 4.22 -28.01
CA HIS A 51 -5.31 3.28 -29.09
C HIS A 51 -6.54 3.14 -30.00
N ALA A 52 -7.73 3.17 -29.41
CA ALA A 52 -9.03 3.19 -30.07
C ALA A 52 -10.05 3.93 -29.19
N GLU A 53 -11.26 4.14 -29.70
CA GLU A 53 -12.37 4.66 -28.89
C GLU A 53 -12.59 3.75 -27.67
N GLY A 54 -12.67 4.33 -26.47
CA GLY A 54 -12.79 3.59 -25.21
C GLY A 54 -11.58 2.73 -24.81
N VAL A 55 -10.44 2.80 -25.53
CA VAL A 55 -9.24 1.99 -25.22
C VAL A 55 -8.01 2.88 -25.04
N TRP A 56 -7.46 2.85 -23.82
CA TRP A 56 -6.28 3.60 -23.42
C TRP A 56 -5.13 2.68 -23.06
N ALA A 57 -3.94 2.98 -23.57
CA ALA A 57 -2.70 2.34 -23.18
C ALA A 57 -1.83 3.33 -22.39
N VAL A 58 -1.27 2.86 -21.28
CA VAL A 58 -0.24 3.54 -20.50
C VAL A 58 0.98 2.64 -20.54
N VAL A 59 2.12 3.18 -20.96
CA VAL A 59 3.39 2.46 -21.07
C VAL A 59 4.45 3.19 -20.27
N ASP A 60 5.13 2.45 -19.40
CA ASP A 60 6.20 2.90 -18.53
C ASP A 60 7.51 2.22 -18.91
N VAL A 61 8.59 2.98 -19.06
CA VAL A 61 9.95 2.46 -19.33
C VAL A 61 11.01 3.29 -18.61
N SER A 62 11.92 2.62 -17.90
CA SER A 62 13.03 3.26 -17.19
C SER A 62 13.91 4.09 -18.14
N ILE A 63 14.45 5.20 -17.63
CA ILE A 63 15.43 6.03 -18.35
C ILE A 63 16.88 5.59 -18.14
N ASP A 64 17.09 4.52 -17.37
CA ASP A 64 18.43 4.07 -16.96
C ASP A 64 19.30 3.69 -18.18
N THR A 65 18.72 3.09 -19.21
CA THR A 65 19.39 2.76 -20.49
C THR A 65 19.87 4.00 -21.26
N ILE A 66 19.16 5.12 -21.14
CA ILE A 66 19.54 6.41 -21.76
C ILE A 66 20.74 7.00 -21.01
N ARG A 67 20.78 6.83 -19.68
CA ARG A 67 21.86 7.35 -18.83
C ARG A 67 23.16 6.53 -18.97
N GLU A 68 23.07 5.23 -19.22
CA GLU A 68 24.22 4.36 -19.55
C GLU A 68 25.00 4.90 -20.76
N THR A 69 24.26 5.34 -21.78
CA THR A 69 24.84 5.91 -23.01
C THR A 69 25.56 7.24 -22.74
N SER A 70 25.22 7.94 -21.65
CA SER A 70 25.85 9.20 -21.23
C SER A 70 27.02 9.04 -20.24
N GLY A 71 27.43 7.80 -19.91
CA GLY A 71 28.57 7.53 -19.03
C GLY A 71 28.31 7.74 -17.53
N ALA A 72 27.06 7.97 -17.12
CA ALA A 72 26.67 8.08 -15.71
C ALA A 72 26.20 6.71 -15.17
N PRO A 73 26.56 6.31 -13.94
CA PRO A 73 26.07 5.07 -13.35
C PRO A 73 24.54 5.13 -13.24
N SER A 74 23.86 4.20 -13.92
CA SER A 74 22.41 4.20 -14.13
C SER A 74 21.68 3.14 -13.34
N PHE A 75 22.34 2.05 -12.94
CA PHE A 75 21.68 0.92 -12.29
C PHE A 75 21.91 0.97 -10.80
N VAL A 76 20.97 1.61 -10.09
CA VAL A 76 21.14 1.79 -8.64
C VAL A 76 20.66 0.58 -7.85
N ASN A 77 19.69 -0.23 -8.34
CA ASN A 77 19.29 -1.55 -7.78
C ASN A 77 18.12 -2.21 -8.54
N CYS A 78 17.38 -1.47 -9.36
CA CYS A 78 16.30 -2.01 -10.20
C CYS A 78 15.99 -1.09 -11.38
N ARG A 79 15.43 -1.64 -12.46
CA ARG A 79 14.90 -0.86 -13.58
C ARG A 79 13.62 -1.48 -14.12
N ARG A 80 12.74 -0.64 -14.65
CA ARG A 80 11.51 -1.05 -15.31
C ARG A 80 11.74 -1.15 -16.82
N LEU A 81 11.61 -2.35 -17.35
CA LEU A 81 11.54 -2.59 -18.79
C LEU A 81 10.14 -2.22 -19.30
N PRO A 82 9.87 -2.18 -20.63
CA PRO A 82 8.56 -1.79 -21.14
C PRO A 82 7.42 -2.53 -20.43
N SER A 83 6.66 -1.76 -19.65
CA SER A 83 5.61 -2.22 -18.75
C SER A 83 4.41 -1.29 -18.85
N GLY A 84 3.29 -1.62 -18.23
CA GLY A 84 2.14 -0.74 -18.14
C GLY A 84 0.82 -1.49 -18.29
N CYS A 85 -0.21 -0.79 -18.73
CA CYS A 85 -1.54 -1.37 -18.81
C CYS A 85 -2.35 -0.84 -19.99
N VAL A 86 -3.31 -1.66 -20.41
CA VAL A 86 -4.39 -1.29 -21.30
C VAL A 86 -5.68 -1.28 -20.49
N VAL A 87 -6.40 -0.17 -20.56
CA VAL A 87 -7.71 0.05 -19.94
C VAL A 87 -8.72 0.18 -21.07
N GLN A 88 -9.73 -0.70 -21.04
CA GLN A 88 -10.80 -0.73 -22.02
C GLN A 88 -12.14 -0.52 -21.32
N ASP A 89 -12.91 0.44 -21.79
CA ASP A 89 -14.28 0.68 -21.34
C ASP A 89 -15.20 -0.45 -21.78
N MET A 90 -16.05 -0.91 -20.87
CA MET A 90 -16.99 -2.00 -21.11
C MET A 90 -18.45 -1.51 -21.00
N PRO A 91 -19.39 -2.07 -21.78
CA PRO A 91 -20.79 -1.63 -21.77
C PRO A 91 -21.53 -1.76 -20.43
N ASN A 92 -21.00 -2.57 -19.50
CA ASN A 92 -21.59 -2.79 -18.17
C ASN A 92 -21.19 -1.71 -17.14
N GLY A 93 -20.50 -0.65 -17.56
CA GLY A 93 -20.03 0.43 -16.67
C GLY A 93 -18.74 0.10 -15.91
N TYR A 94 -18.08 -1.01 -16.21
CA TYR A 94 -16.76 -1.37 -15.70
C TYR A 94 -15.67 -1.14 -16.75
N SER A 95 -14.41 -1.26 -16.34
CA SER A 95 -13.27 -1.30 -17.25
C SER A 95 -12.59 -2.67 -17.21
N LYS A 96 -12.20 -3.19 -18.38
CA LYS A 96 -11.29 -4.32 -18.49
C LYS A 96 -9.85 -3.78 -18.45
N VAL A 97 -9.07 -4.25 -17.48
CA VAL A 97 -7.67 -3.85 -17.32
C VAL A 97 -6.76 -5.04 -17.62
N THR A 98 -5.83 -4.85 -18.55
CA THR A 98 -4.74 -5.81 -18.82
C THR A 98 -3.43 -5.17 -18.44
N TRP A 99 -2.64 -5.82 -17.57
CA TRP A 99 -1.39 -5.27 -17.05
C TRP A 99 -0.22 -6.16 -17.45
N VAL A 100 0.87 -5.55 -17.90
CA VAL A 100 2.15 -6.20 -18.17
C VAL A 100 3.20 -5.53 -17.30
N GLU A 101 3.92 -6.33 -16.52
CA GLU A 101 5.02 -5.82 -15.69
C GLU A 101 6.28 -6.59 -16.03
N HIS A 102 7.30 -5.85 -16.45
CA HIS A 102 8.61 -6.37 -16.77
C HIS A 102 9.66 -5.49 -16.08
N ALA A 103 10.42 -6.08 -15.16
CA ALA A 103 11.42 -5.35 -14.40
C ALA A 103 12.61 -6.24 -14.07
N GLU A 104 13.77 -5.61 -13.96
CA GLU A 104 15.00 -6.22 -13.48
C GLU A 104 15.33 -5.63 -12.11
N TYR A 105 15.87 -6.45 -11.21
CA TYR A 105 16.27 -6.02 -9.88
C TYR A 105 17.46 -6.84 -9.40
N GLU A 106 18.29 -6.22 -8.56
CA GLU A 106 19.38 -6.89 -7.88
C GLU A 106 18.83 -7.74 -6.74
N GLU A 107 18.91 -9.06 -6.88
CA GLU A 107 18.32 -9.99 -5.93
C GLU A 107 19.19 -10.13 -4.65
N SER A 108 20.49 -9.86 -4.73
CA SER A 108 21.42 -9.98 -3.58
C SER A 108 21.11 -9.03 -2.41
N GLN A 109 20.35 -7.97 -2.66
CA GLN A 109 19.93 -6.99 -1.64
C GLN A 109 18.64 -7.39 -0.90
N VAL A 110 18.03 -8.53 -1.27
CA VAL A 110 16.76 -9.00 -0.70
C VAL A 110 17.04 -10.15 0.25
N HIS A 111 16.43 -10.11 1.43
CA HIS A 111 16.54 -11.22 2.37
C HIS A 111 15.91 -12.51 1.81
N GLN A 112 16.55 -13.66 2.05
CA GLN A 112 16.20 -14.98 1.49
C GLN A 112 14.73 -15.35 1.69
N LEU A 113 14.15 -14.95 2.82
CA LEU A 113 12.74 -15.13 3.17
C LEU A 113 11.76 -14.65 2.06
N TYR A 114 12.14 -13.61 1.33
CA TYR A 114 11.26 -12.94 0.37
C TYR A 114 11.49 -13.35 -1.09
N HIS A 115 12.55 -14.09 -1.41
CA HIS A 115 12.82 -14.53 -2.79
C HIS A 115 11.62 -15.24 -3.43
N PRO A 116 10.92 -16.18 -2.76
CA PRO A 116 9.76 -16.83 -3.37
C PRO A 116 8.63 -15.85 -3.72
N LEU A 117 8.39 -14.85 -2.87
CA LEU A 117 7.36 -13.83 -3.10
C LEU A 117 7.72 -12.91 -4.27
N LEU A 118 9.01 -12.56 -4.41
CA LEU A 118 9.49 -11.72 -5.50
C LEU A 118 9.51 -12.47 -6.84
N ARG A 119 10.09 -13.67 -6.87
CA ARG A 119 10.22 -14.50 -8.09
C ARG A 119 8.87 -14.93 -8.66
N SER A 120 7.85 -15.11 -7.81
CA SER A 120 6.48 -15.40 -8.26
C SER A 120 5.75 -14.19 -8.86
N GLY A 121 6.29 -12.97 -8.74
CA GLY A 121 5.63 -11.75 -9.19
C GLY A 121 4.53 -11.26 -8.24
N MET A 122 4.32 -11.90 -7.10
CA MET A 122 3.28 -11.52 -6.13
C MET A 122 3.61 -10.23 -5.37
N ALA A 123 4.90 -9.88 -5.28
CA ALA A 123 5.37 -8.64 -4.65
C ALA A 123 5.21 -7.39 -5.55
N PHE A 124 5.71 -7.49 -6.78
CA PHE A 124 5.89 -6.34 -7.68
C PHE A 124 5.39 -6.59 -9.12
N GLY A 125 4.70 -7.70 -9.38
CA GLY A 125 4.22 -8.07 -10.71
C GLY A 125 2.80 -7.61 -11.01
N ALA A 126 2.35 -7.89 -12.24
CA ALA A 126 1.05 -7.46 -12.78
C ALA A 126 -0.14 -7.85 -11.89
N GLN A 127 -0.16 -9.08 -11.36
CA GLN A 127 -1.24 -9.55 -10.47
C GLN A 127 -1.40 -8.65 -9.24
N ARG A 128 -0.28 -8.22 -8.65
CA ARG A 128 -0.29 -7.32 -7.50
C ARG A 128 -0.82 -5.94 -7.88
N TRP A 129 -0.44 -5.42 -9.03
CA TRP A 129 -0.89 -4.11 -9.50
C TRP A 129 -2.38 -4.09 -9.83
N VAL A 130 -2.88 -5.10 -10.53
CA VAL A 130 -4.32 -5.24 -10.82
C VAL A 130 -5.13 -5.37 -9.52
N ALA A 131 -4.71 -6.23 -8.59
CA ALA A 131 -5.40 -6.37 -7.31
C ALA A 131 -5.40 -5.07 -6.49
N THR A 132 -4.30 -4.31 -6.53
CA THR A 132 -4.21 -3.01 -5.84
C THR A 132 -5.11 -1.96 -6.50
N LEU A 133 -5.12 -1.89 -7.84
CA LEU A 133 -6.00 -1.00 -8.59
C LEU A 133 -7.47 -1.31 -8.31
N GLN A 134 -7.86 -2.58 -8.36
CA GLN A 134 -9.22 -3.02 -8.06
C GLN A 134 -9.65 -2.57 -6.67
N ARG A 135 -8.85 -2.85 -5.63
CA ARG A 135 -9.16 -2.42 -4.25
C ARG A 135 -9.29 -0.91 -4.13
N GLN A 136 -8.47 -0.16 -4.85
CA GLN A 136 -8.55 1.30 -4.86
C GLN A 136 -9.84 1.79 -5.54
N CYS A 137 -10.23 1.20 -6.66
CA CYS A 137 -11.48 1.51 -7.33
C CYS A 137 -12.70 1.18 -6.45
N GLU A 138 -12.69 0.03 -5.77
CA GLU A 138 -13.75 -0.36 -4.82
C GLU A 138 -13.84 0.63 -3.64
N CYS A 139 -12.70 1.01 -3.06
CA CYS A 139 -12.64 1.99 -1.98
C CYS A 139 -13.18 3.37 -2.43
N LEU A 140 -12.76 3.85 -3.61
CA LEU A 140 -13.25 5.11 -4.18
C LEU A 140 -14.75 5.07 -4.46
N ALA A 141 -15.27 3.97 -5.00
CA ALA A 141 -16.69 3.81 -5.25
C ALA A 141 -17.50 3.93 -3.95
N ILE A 142 -17.04 3.31 -2.86
CA ILE A 142 -17.68 3.44 -1.54
C ILE A 142 -17.61 4.88 -1.02
N LEU A 143 -16.45 5.53 -1.10
CA LEU A 143 -16.26 6.91 -0.61
C LEU A 143 -17.12 7.93 -1.37
N MET A 144 -17.31 7.71 -2.67
CA MET A 144 -18.11 8.54 -3.57
C MET A 144 -19.61 8.22 -3.50
N SER A 145 -19.99 7.02 -3.05
CA SER A 145 -21.40 6.66 -2.87
C SER A 145 -22.06 7.54 -1.80
N SER A 146 -23.24 8.07 -2.13
CA SER A 146 -24.10 8.82 -1.20
C SER A 146 -25.10 7.91 -0.46
N SER A 147 -25.25 6.66 -0.92
CA SER A 147 -26.20 5.69 -0.39
C SER A 147 -25.63 4.94 0.82
N VAL A 148 -26.37 4.93 1.92
CA VAL A 148 -26.11 4.02 3.05
C VAL A 148 -26.51 2.61 2.61
N PRO A 149 -25.63 1.59 2.63
CA PRO A 149 -26.05 0.23 2.38
C PRO A 149 -27.09 -0.16 3.45
N THR A 150 -28.24 -0.62 2.98
CA THR A 150 -29.50 -0.83 3.72
C THR A 150 -29.43 -1.89 4.83
N ARG A 151 -28.24 -2.47 5.09
CA ARG A 151 -28.06 -3.66 5.93
C ARG A 151 -27.31 -3.44 7.25
N ASP A 152 -26.77 -2.24 7.50
CA ASP A 152 -25.96 -2.03 8.71
C ASP A 152 -26.82 -1.53 9.88
N HIS A 153 -27.20 -2.46 10.77
CA HIS A 153 -27.87 -2.18 12.06
C HIS A 153 -27.01 -1.41 13.08
N THR A 154 -25.85 -0.88 12.67
CA THR A 154 -24.84 -0.25 13.54
C THR A 154 -25.11 1.24 13.82
N GLY A 155 -26.11 1.85 13.18
CA GLY A 155 -26.46 3.26 13.39
C GLY A 155 -25.42 4.26 12.85
N ILE A 156 -24.46 3.82 12.04
CA ILE A 156 -23.40 4.67 11.49
C ILE A 156 -23.92 5.46 10.31
N THR A 157 -23.87 6.79 10.41
CA THR A 157 -24.25 7.69 9.32
C THR A 157 -23.32 7.55 8.11
N ALA A 158 -23.76 7.94 6.90
CA ALA A 158 -22.90 7.97 5.72
C ALA A 158 -21.61 8.80 5.95
N SER A 159 -21.74 9.92 6.67
CA SER A 159 -20.61 10.76 7.08
C SER A 159 -19.65 10.03 8.04
N GLY A 160 -20.21 9.29 9.01
CA GLY A 160 -19.44 8.43 9.92
C GLY A 160 -18.63 7.37 9.17
N ARG A 161 -19.27 6.66 8.24
CA ARG A 161 -18.61 5.65 7.39
C ARG A 161 -17.44 6.25 6.61
N ARG A 162 -17.65 7.41 5.97
CA ARG A 162 -16.59 8.11 5.21
C ARG A 162 -15.43 8.52 6.12
N SER A 163 -15.73 9.03 7.32
CA SER A 163 -14.71 9.41 8.30
C SER A 163 -13.90 8.20 8.79
N MET A 164 -14.55 7.07 9.06
CA MET A 164 -13.91 5.82 9.46
C MET A 164 -12.99 5.28 8.35
N LEU A 165 -13.45 5.27 7.10
CA LEU A 165 -12.64 4.84 5.96
C LEU A 165 -11.41 5.74 5.77
N LYS A 166 -11.57 7.07 5.88
CA LYS A 166 -10.44 8.01 5.81
C LYS A 166 -9.45 7.81 6.96
N LEU A 167 -9.94 7.50 8.17
CA LEU A 167 -9.09 7.19 9.31
C LEU A 167 -8.32 5.90 9.08
N ALA A 168 -9.00 4.83 8.64
CA ALA A 168 -8.36 3.55 8.32
C ALA A 168 -7.29 3.70 7.23
N GLN A 169 -7.53 4.53 6.21
CA GLN A 169 -6.53 4.84 5.19
C GLN A 169 -5.29 5.49 5.82
N ARG A 170 -5.44 6.53 6.65
CA ARG A 170 -4.29 7.17 7.33
C ARG A 170 -3.54 6.20 8.24
N MET A 171 -4.26 5.35 8.97
CA MET A 171 -3.64 4.31 9.81
C MET A 171 -2.83 3.31 8.97
N THR A 172 -3.36 2.93 7.80
CA THR A 172 -2.65 2.08 6.82
C THR A 172 -1.35 2.74 6.37
N ASP A 173 -1.43 4.01 5.98
CA ASP A 173 -0.30 4.76 5.45
C ASP A 173 0.79 4.92 6.52
N ASN A 174 0.40 5.23 7.75
CA ASN A 174 1.31 5.33 8.90
C ASN A 174 1.98 4.00 9.24
N PHE A 175 1.22 2.90 9.26
CA PHE A 175 1.78 1.56 9.46
C PHE A 175 2.79 1.22 8.36
N CYS A 176 2.42 1.42 7.09
CA CYS A 176 3.30 1.14 5.96
C CYS A 176 4.58 1.99 6.00
N ALA A 177 4.47 3.28 6.34
CA ALA A 177 5.61 4.17 6.47
C ALA A 177 6.57 3.71 7.58
N GLY A 178 6.04 3.31 8.73
CA GLY A 178 6.83 2.79 9.85
C GLY A 178 7.54 1.46 9.54
N VAL A 179 6.90 0.57 8.78
CA VAL A 179 7.50 -0.74 8.43
C VAL A 179 8.55 -0.61 7.30
N CYS A 180 8.24 0.14 6.24
CA CYS A 180 9.00 0.09 4.98
C CYS A 180 10.14 1.10 4.88
N ALA A 181 10.32 1.99 5.86
CA ALA A 181 11.24 3.14 5.77
C ALA A 181 10.94 4.05 4.57
N SER A 182 9.66 4.25 4.25
CA SER A 182 9.28 5.16 3.17
C SER A 182 9.84 6.55 3.45
N THR A 183 10.43 7.17 2.44
CA THR A 183 10.98 8.53 2.52
C THR A 183 9.89 9.59 2.76
N VAL A 184 8.59 9.23 2.68
CA VAL A 184 7.44 10.10 2.96
C VAL A 184 7.56 10.74 4.33
N HIS A 185 7.99 9.95 5.32
CA HIS A 185 8.35 10.45 6.63
C HIS A 185 9.86 10.24 6.77
N LYS A 186 10.62 11.30 7.06
CA LYS A 186 12.11 11.25 7.11
C LYS A 186 12.60 10.37 8.27
N TRP A 187 12.48 9.05 8.12
CA TRP A 187 12.90 8.05 9.09
C TRP A 187 14.41 7.93 9.09
N ASN A 188 14.99 7.90 10.29
CA ASN A 188 16.41 7.65 10.49
C ASN A 188 16.58 6.24 11.05
N LYS A 189 17.32 5.39 10.33
CA LYS A 189 17.67 4.05 10.81
C LYS A 189 18.60 4.18 12.01
N LEU A 190 18.24 3.53 13.11
CA LEU A 190 19.09 3.41 14.29
C LEU A 190 19.94 2.16 14.15
N ASN A 191 21.24 2.33 13.98
CA ASN A 191 22.21 1.23 14.02
C ASN A 191 22.63 1.02 15.49
N VAL A 192 21.88 0.20 16.21
CA VAL A 192 22.22 -0.18 17.60
C VAL A 192 23.02 -1.48 17.53
N GLY A 193 24.28 -1.48 17.97
CA GLY A 193 25.22 -2.59 17.76
C GLY A 193 24.86 -3.97 18.36
N ASN A 194 23.73 -4.08 19.07
CA ASN A 194 23.23 -5.31 19.68
C ASN A 194 21.87 -5.77 19.10
N VAL A 195 21.42 -5.18 17.99
CA VAL A 195 20.14 -5.54 17.35
C VAL A 195 20.42 -6.47 16.18
N ASP A 196 19.65 -7.56 16.12
CA ASP A 196 19.70 -8.55 15.05
C ASP A 196 19.53 -7.91 13.66
N GLU A 197 20.24 -8.41 12.65
CA GLU A 197 20.24 -7.82 11.29
C GLU A 197 18.85 -7.83 10.63
N ASP A 198 17.98 -8.76 11.04
CA ASP A 198 16.59 -8.87 10.55
C ASP A 198 15.60 -7.97 11.30
N VAL A 199 16.08 -7.16 12.25
CA VAL A 199 15.28 -6.18 12.98
C VAL A 199 15.64 -4.77 12.53
N ARG A 200 14.65 -4.06 11.98
CA ARG A 200 14.79 -2.66 11.58
C ARG A 200 14.24 -1.77 12.67
N VAL A 201 15.10 -0.93 13.25
CA VAL A 201 14.72 0.12 14.21
C VAL A 201 14.90 1.49 13.56
N MET A 202 13.88 2.34 13.64
CA MET A 202 13.88 3.67 13.03
C MET A 202 13.25 4.71 13.96
N THR A 203 13.69 5.96 13.82
CA THR A 203 13.08 7.10 14.50
C THR A 203 12.71 8.20 13.52
N ARG A 204 11.64 8.92 13.82
CA ARG A 204 11.33 10.20 13.16
C ARG A 204 10.86 11.22 14.18
N LYS A 205 10.99 12.50 13.84
CA LYS A 205 10.41 13.60 14.62
C LYS A 205 9.06 13.97 14.00
N SER A 206 8.00 13.89 14.77
CA SER A 206 6.69 14.44 14.44
C SER A 206 6.57 15.81 15.08
N VAL A 207 6.28 16.85 14.30
CA VAL A 207 6.13 18.22 14.81
C VAL A 207 4.79 18.81 14.38
N ASP A 208 4.41 18.62 13.12
CA ASP A 208 3.21 19.19 12.51
C ASP A 208 2.39 18.14 11.73
N ASP A 209 2.50 16.85 12.09
CA ASP A 209 1.78 15.78 11.40
C ASP A 209 0.32 15.70 11.91
N PRO A 210 -0.70 15.98 11.06
CA PRO A 210 -2.09 16.01 11.52
C PRO A 210 -2.56 14.64 12.04
N GLY A 211 -2.98 14.60 13.30
CA GLY A 211 -3.47 13.37 13.95
C GLY A 211 -2.40 12.57 14.68
N GLU A 212 -1.16 13.07 14.75
CA GLU A 212 -0.09 12.49 15.57
C GLU A 212 0.36 13.49 16.65
N PRO A 213 0.68 13.02 17.88
CA PRO A 213 1.21 13.89 18.91
C PRO A 213 2.65 14.33 18.54
N PRO A 214 3.02 15.60 18.83
CA PRO A 214 4.38 16.07 18.58
C PRO A 214 5.36 15.30 19.46
N GLY A 215 6.50 14.90 18.89
CA GLY A 215 7.52 14.15 19.61
C GLY A 215 8.40 13.29 18.71
N ILE A 216 9.08 12.32 19.34
CA ILE A 216 9.86 11.31 18.64
C ILE A 216 8.99 10.05 18.50
N VAL A 217 8.83 9.59 17.27
CA VAL A 217 8.17 8.32 16.97
C VAL A 217 9.25 7.28 16.73
N LEU A 218 9.18 6.17 17.47
CA LEU A 218 10.02 4.99 17.29
C LEU A 218 9.24 3.92 16.53
N SER A 219 9.89 3.25 15.57
CA SER A 219 9.36 2.06 14.92
C SER A 219 10.38 0.94 14.96
N ALA A 220 9.94 -0.25 15.35
CA ALA A 220 10.71 -1.48 15.26
C ALA A 220 9.89 -2.49 14.46
N ALA A 221 10.48 -3.08 13.43
CA ALA A 221 9.83 -4.06 12.57
C ALA A 221 10.78 -5.22 12.25
N THR A 222 10.22 -6.42 12.17
CA THR A 222 10.92 -7.62 11.69
C THR A 222 10.01 -8.42 10.77
N SER A 223 10.51 -9.52 10.22
CA SER A 223 9.71 -10.50 9.47
C SER A 223 10.03 -11.90 9.94
N VAL A 224 9.00 -12.71 10.11
CA VAL A 224 9.14 -14.10 10.53
C VAL A 224 8.51 -15.02 9.50
N TRP A 225 9.13 -16.17 9.28
CA TRP A 225 8.54 -17.24 8.50
C TRP A 225 7.62 -18.07 9.39
N LEU A 226 6.43 -18.42 8.90
CA LEU A 226 5.50 -19.30 9.60
C LEU A 226 5.14 -20.50 8.70
N PRO A 227 5.14 -21.74 9.22
CA PRO A 227 4.81 -22.96 8.47
C PRO A 227 3.29 -23.12 8.28
N VAL A 228 2.58 -22.06 7.88
CA VAL A 228 1.13 -22.06 7.65
C VAL A 228 0.80 -21.34 6.35
N SER A 229 -0.34 -21.71 5.74
CA SER A 229 -0.80 -21.03 4.52
C SER A 229 -1.13 -19.55 4.81
N PRO A 230 -0.90 -18.63 3.85
CA PRO A 230 -1.28 -17.22 4.00
C PRO A 230 -2.76 -17.01 4.34
N GLN A 231 -3.66 -17.82 3.78
CA GLN A 231 -5.10 -17.74 4.05
C GLN A 231 -5.41 -18.02 5.52
N ARG A 232 -4.90 -19.14 6.07
CA ARG A 232 -5.08 -19.48 7.49
C ARG A 232 -4.53 -18.41 8.43
N LEU A 233 -3.36 -17.84 8.12
CA LEU A 233 -2.79 -16.74 8.90
C LEU A 233 -3.66 -15.48 8.81
N PHE A 234 -4.14 -15.14 7.62
CA PHE A 234 -5.03 -14.01 7.42
C PHE A 234 -6.35 -14.16 8.18
N ASP A 235 -6.96 -15.34 8.14
CA ASP A 235 -8.19 -15.62 8.89
C ASP A 235 -7.94 -15.57 10.41
N PHE A 236 -6.79 -16.07 10.89
CA PHE A 236 -6.38 -15.95 12.30
C PHE A 236 -6.20 -14.48 12.73
N LEU A 237 -5.52 -13.65 11.93
CA LEU A 237 -5.30 -12.25 12.25
C LEU A 237 -6.60 -11.42 12.17
N ARG A 238 -7.55 -11.79 11.30
CA ARG A 238 -8.82 -11.07 11.19
C ARG A 238 -9.84 -11.49 12.26
N ASP A 239 -9.72 -12.68 12.84
CA ASP A 239 -10.66 -13.17 13.85
C ASP A 239 -10.57 -12.35 15.15
N GLU A 240 -11.63 -11.59 15.45
CA GLU A 240 -11.75 -10.79 16.66
C GLU A 240 -11.61 -11.61 17.96
N ARG A 241 -11.99 -12.90 17.91
CA ARG A 241 -12.00 -13.79 19.08
C ARG A 241 -10.60 -14.28 19.43
N LEU A 242 -9.70 -14.30 18.44
CA LEU A 242 -8.31 -14.73 18.58
C LEU A 242 -7.37 -13.53 18.74
N ARG A 243 -7.91 -12.32 18.83
CA ARG A 243 -7.13 -11.08 18.89
C ARG A 243 -6.24 -11.00 20.13
N SER A 244 -6.68 -11.59 21.25
CA SER A 244 -5.92 -11.68 22.50
C SER A 244 -4.61 -12.45 22.35
N GLU A 245 -4.50 -13.33 21.36
CA GLU A 245 -3.34 -14.20 21.16
C GLU A 245 -2.14 -13.47 20.59
N TRP A 246 -2.33 -12.27 20.01
CA TRP A 246 -1.26 -11.60 19.27
C TRP A 246 -1.27 -10.07 19.35
N ASP A 247 -2.42 -9.44 19.64
CA ASP A 247 -2.51 -7.99 19.73
C ASP A 247 -2.27 -7.55 21.18
N ILE A 248 -1.11 -6.94 21.46
CA ILE A 248 -0.78 -6.45 22.81
C ILE A 248 -1.82 -5.44 23.33
N LEU A 249 -2.50 -4.71 22.44
CA LEU A 249 -3.51 -3.72 22.82
C LEU A 249 -4.83 -4.35 23.27
N SER A 250 -5.01 -5.66 23.05
CA SER A 250 -6.11 -6.42 23.63
C SER A 250 -6.02 -6.54 25.15
N ASN A 251 -4.82 -6.34 25.72
CA ASN A 251 -4.49 -6.63 27.12
C ASN A 251 -4.89 -8.06 27.55
N GLY A 252 -4.85 -9.03 26.62
CA GLY A 252 -5.26 -10.42 26.84
C GLY A 252 -6.76 -10.62 27.02
N GLY A 253 -7.57 -9.58 26.89
CA GLY A 253 -9.04 -9.64 27.01
C GLY A 253 -9.75 -9.89 25.67
N PRO A 254 -11.01 -10.34 25.70
CA PRO A 254 -11.79 -10.53 24.49
C PRO A 254 -12.16 -9.18 23.86
N MET A 255 -12.06 -9.12 22.54
CA MET A 255 -12.49 -7.96 21.74
C MET A 255 -13.89 -8.20 21.16
N GLN A 256 -14.64 -7.11 20.99
CA GLN A 256 -15.96 -7.10 20.37
C GLN A 256 -15.98 -6.16 19.16
N GLU A 257 -16.40 -6.64 18.00
CA GLU A 257 -16.71 -5.80 16.85
C GLU A 257 -17.97 -4.96 17.11
N MET A 258 -17.77 -3.64 17.16
CA MET A 258 -18.82 -2.64 17.34
C MET A 258 -19.37 -2.14 16.02
N ALA A 259 -18.55 -2.20 14.97
CA ALA A 259 -18.89 -1.75 13.64
C ALA A 259 -18.09 -2.50 12.59
N HIS A 260 -18.72 -2.72 11.44
CA HIS A 260 -18.12 -3.36 10.29
C HIS A 260 -18.43 -2.56 9.02
N ILE A 261 -17.41 -2.27 8.21
CA ILE A 261 -17.55 -1.62 6.91
C ILE A 261 -16.84 -2.47 5.86
N ALA A 262 -17.59 -3.15 5.01
CA ALA A 262 -17.03 -3.84 3.85
C ALA A 262 -16.43 -2.83 2.86
N LYS A 263 -15.23 -3.10 2.34
CA LYS A 263 -14.49 -2.30 1.34
C LYS A 263 -14.58 -2.87 -0.08
N GLY A 264 -15.33 -3.95 -0.29
CA GLY A 264 -15.46 -4.60 -1.60
C GLY A 264 -16.34 -5.86 -1.52
N GLN A 265 -16.27 -6.70 -2.57
CA GLN A 265 -16.99 -7.98 -2.61
C GLN A 265 -16.33 -9.06 -1.73
N ASP A 266 -15.01 -8.97 -1.54
CA ASP A 266 -14.28 -9.86 -0.65
C ASP A 266 -14.60 -9.53 0.82
N HIS A 267 -15.18 -10.49 1.54
CA HIS A 267 -15.49 -10.38 2.96
C HIS A 267 -14.26 -10.07 3.82
N GLY A 268 -13.06 -10.42 3.36
CA GLY A 268 -11.81 -10.10 4.06
C GLY A 268 -11.39 -8.65 3.93
N ASN A 269 -11.86 -7.93 2.90
CA ASN A 269 -11.51 -6.53 2.68
C ASN A 269 -12.51 -5.64 3.43
N CYS A 270 -12.27 -5.39 4.72
CA CYS A 270 -13.18 -4.62 5.58
C CYS A 270 -12.46 -3.66 6.53
N VAL A 271 -13.22 -2.81 7.21
CA VAL A 271 -12.77 -1.96 8.30
C VAL A 271 -13.68 -2.23 9.49
N SER A 272 -13.09 -2.72 10.58
CA SER A 272 -13.80 -3.06 11.80
C SER A 272 -13.40 -2.12 12.93
N LEU A 273 -14.40 -1.66 13.71
CA LEU A 273 -14.17 -0.98 14.99
C LEU A 273 -14.25 -2.02 16.09
N LEU A 274 -13.15 -2.26 16.79
CA LEU A 274 -13.10 -3.19 17.90
C LEU A 274 -13.16 -2.44 19.23
N ARG A 275 -13.82 -3.04 20.22
CA ARG A 275 -13.84 -2.58 21.61
C ARG A 275 -13.27 -3.67 22.51
N ALA A 276 -12.37 -3.28 23.41
CA ALA A 276 -11.93 -4.14 24.48
C ALA A 276 -13.03 -4.33 25.53
N SER A 277 -13.32 -5.57 25.89
CA SER A 277 -14.17 -5.88 27.03
C SER A 277 -13.34 -5.72 28.32
N VAL A 278 -13.20 -4.47 28.79
CA VAL A 278 -12.39 -4.19 29.98
C VAL A 278 -13.10 -4.72 31.23
N ASN A 279 -12.48 -5.69 31.92
CA ASN A 279 -12.69 -5.83 33.35
C ASN A 279 -11.92 -4.67 34.02
N ILE A 280 -12.69 -3.79 34.66
CA ILE A 280 -12.36 -2.46 35.17
C ILE A 280 -10.97 -2.36 35.81
N LEU A 281 -10.16 -1.41 35.34
CA LEU A 281 -9.37 -0.43 36.13
C LEU A 281 -8.54 0.47 35.18
N THR A 282 -9.21 1.26 34.33
CA THR A 282 -8.84 2.60 33.83
C THR A 282 -9.69 2.93 32.59
N PRO A 283 -10.44 4.04 32.57
CA PRO A 283 -11.24 4.43 31.42
C PRO A 283 -10.38 5.23 30.45
N SER A 284 -9.92 4.58 29.38
CA SER A 284 -9.43 5.28 28.18
C SER A 284 -10.17 4.73 26.97
N PRO A 285 -11.02 5.53 26.29
CA PRO A 285 -11.64 5.10 25.05
C PRO A 285 -10.61 5.18 23.94
N PHE A 286 -9.85 4.08 23.74
CA PHE A 286 -9.01 3.94 22.58
C PHE A 286 -9.84 3.42 21.41
N PHE A 287 -9.95 4.22 20.35
CA PHE A 287 -10.55 3.82 19.08
C PHE A 287 -9.44 3.23 18.21
N HIS A 288 -9.52 1.94 17.88
CA HIS A 288 -8.58 1.32 16.96
C HIS A 288 -9.30 0.57 15.84
N PHE A 289 -8.90 0.89 14.61
CA PHE A 289 -9.33 0.27 13.36
C PHE A 289 -8.15 -0.53 12.79
N TYR A 290 -8.39 -1.77 12.38
CA TYR A 290 -7.39 -2.59 11.68
C TYR A 290 -7.89 -2.99 10.29
N ILE A 291 -6.95 -3.19 9.37
CA ILE A 291 -7.12 -3.41 7.92
C ILE A 291 -7.15 -4.90 7.60
#